data_AF-A0A2N6G635-F1
#
_entry.id   AF-A0A2N6G635-F1
#
_cell.length_a   1.000
_cell.length_b   1.000
_cell.length_c   1.000
_cell.angle_alpha   90.00
_cell.angle_beta   90.00
_cell.angle_gamma   90.00
#
_symmetry.space_group_name_H-M   'P 1'
#
loop_
_entity.id
_entity.type
_entity.pdbx_description
1 polymer ?
#
loop_
_entity_poly.entity_id
_entity_poly.type
_entity_poly.pdbx_seq_one_letter_code
_entity_poly.pdbx_strand_id
1 'polypeptide(L)'
;MTFIDFKKLLLDAELTIPKFTALIKVSEKNIQAYKKKKEVPNAIAVVAACFAKMNQDGVDFKEIIEDLDLKKKEKKGAGFSAKK
;
A
#
# COMPACT_ATOMS: atom_id res chain seq x y z
N MET A 1 -1.58 -5.72 -12.18
CA MET A 1 -1.54 -4.37 -12.79
C MET A 1 -0.10 -3.91 -12.93
N THR A 2 0.20 -3.04 -13.88
CA THR A 2 1.55 -2.49 -13.99
C THR A 2 1.81 -1.46 -12.89
N PHE A 3 3.08 -1.18 -12.61
CA PHE A 3 3.47 -0.10 -11.70
C PHE A 3 3.03 1.29 -12.21
N ILE A 4 2.87 1.44 -13.52
CA ILE A 4 2.35 2.68 -14.14
C ILE A 4 0.86 2.83 -13.84
N ASP A 5 0.07 1.77 -14.01
CA ASP A 5 -1.37 1.80 -13.72
C ASP A 5 -1.63 2.02 -12.22
N PHE A 6 -0.84 1.38 -11.36
CA PHE A 6 -0.86 1.63 -9.92
C PHE A 6 -0.65 3.12 -9.60
N LYS A 7 0.31 3.78 -10.26
CA LYS A 7 0.54 5.22 -10.04
C LYS A 7 -0.63 6.08 -10.51
N LYS A 8 -1.31 5.72 -11.60
CA LYS A 8 -2.52 6.42 -12.04
C LYS A 8 -3.61 6.32 -10.97
N LEU A 9 -3.85 5.13 -10.43
CA LEU A 9 -4.81 4.94 -9.33
C LEU A 9 -4.45 5.75 -8.08
N LEU A 10 -3.17 5.90 -7.76
CA LEU A 10 -2.77 6.77 -6.65
C LEU A 10 -3.10 8.24 -6.93
N LEU A 11 -2.92 8.72 -8.17
CA LEU A 11 -3.33 10.07 -8.55
C LEU A 11 -4.84 10.24 -8.48
N ASP A 12 -5.61 9.26 -8.96
CA ASP A 12 -7.08 9.26 -8.90
C ASP A 12 -7.60 9.25 -7.44
N ALA A 13 -6.81 8.70 -6.51
CA ALA A 13 -7.07 8.72 -5.07
C ALA A 13 -6.49 9.95 -4.35
N GLU A 14 -5.86 10.89 -5.05
CA GLU A 14 -5.13 12.04 -4.49
C GLU A 14 -4.03 11.66 -3.49
N LEU A 15 -3.35 10.54 -3.73
CA LEU A 15 -2.28 10.01 -2.90
C LEU A 15 -0.93 10.03 -3.61
N THR A 16 0.10 10.29 -2.82
CA THR A 16 1.49 9.96 -3.19
C THR A 16 1.83 8.56 -2.70
N ILE A 17 2.91 7.96 -3.22
CA ILE A 17 3.40 6.66 -2.71
C ILE A 17 3.65 6.70 -1.18
N PRO A 18 4.32 7.72 -0.61
CA PRO A 18 4.48 7.84 0.84
C PRO A 18 3.13 7.83 1.59
N LYS A 19 2.16 8.65 1.16
CA LYS A 19 0.84 8.72 1.79
C LYS A 19 0.11 7.38 1.73
N PHE A 20 0.09 6.74 0.56
CA PHE A 20 -0.50 5.41 0.39
C PHE A 20 0.14 4.37 1.32
N THR A 21 1.48 4.33 1.39
CA THR A 21 2.19 3.36 2.23
C THR A 21 1.96 3.59 3.72
N ALA A 22 1.78 4.84 4.14
CA ALA A 22 1.50 5.20 5.52
C ALA A 22 0.10 4.75 5.97
N LEU A 23 -0.90 4.83 5.08
CA LEU A 23 -2.27 4.35 5.34
C LEU A 23 -2.30 2.83 5.54
N ILE A 24 -1.71 2.06 4.61
CA ILE A 24 -1.77 0.60 4.66
C ILE A 24 -0.67 -0.04 5.55
N LYS A 25 0.13 0.79 6.23
CA LYS A 25 1.26 0.39 7.09
C LYS A 25 2.26 -0.56 6.42
N VAL A 26 2.51 -0.36 5.12
CA VAL A 26 3.51 -1.10 4.34
C VAL A 26 4.77 -0.24 4.18
N SER A 27 5.94 -0.87 4.06
CA SER A 27 7.17 -0.12 3.80
C SER A 27 7.17 0.49 2.39
N GLU A 28 7.46 1.79 2.31
CA GLU A 28 7.67 2.47 1.03
C GLU A 28 8.75 1.77 0.17
N LYS A 29 9.84 1.30 0.79
CA LYS A 29 10.91 0.56 0.09
C LYS A 29 10.37 -0.69 -0.60
N ASN A 30 9.41 -1.40 0.01
CA ASN A 30 8.79 -2.58 -0.59
C ASN A 30 7.96 -2.19 -1.82
N ILE A 31 7.19 -1.10 -1.72
CA ILE A 31 6.38 -0.60 -2.84
C ILE A 31 7.27 -0.14 -3.99
N GLN A 32 8.33 0.63 -3.70
CA GLN A 32 9.25 1.10 -4.73
C GLN A 32 10.00 -0.04 -5.45
N ALA A 33 10.25 -1.17 -4.78
CA ALA A 33 10.90 -2.33 -5.41
C ALA A 33 10.09 -2.91 -6.58
N TYR A 34 8.76 -2.73 -6.59
CA TYR A 34 7.89 -3.19 -7.67
C TYR A 34 8.06 -2.38 -8.97
N LYS A 35 8.62 -1.17 -8.91
CA LYS A 35 8.99 -0.40 -10.12
C LYS A 35 9.92 -1.21 -11.04
N LYS A 36 10.89 -1.92 -10.45
CA LYS A 36 11.84 -2.77 -11.20
C LYS A 36 11.19 -4.06 -11.72
N LYS A 37 10.24 -4.61 -10.96
CA LYS A 37 9.49 -5.83 -11.31
C LYS A 37 8.36 -5.57 -12.32
N LYS A 38 8.09 -4.31 -12.67
CA LYS A 38 7.03 -3.81 -13.55
C LYS A 38 5.59 -4.09 -13.09
N GLU A 39 5.38 -5.02 -12.17
CA GLU A 39 4.08 -5.41 -11.66
C GLU A 39 3.94 -5.21 -10.14
N VAL A 40 2.72 -4.87 -9.72
CA VAL A 40 2.35 -4.66 -8.32
C VAL A 40 1.56 -5.87 -7.81
N PRO A 41 1.80 -6.35 -6.57
CA PRO A 41 1.05 -7.48 -6.01
C PRO A 41 -0.46 -7.25 -6.00
N ASN A 42 -1.23 -8.32 -6.21
CA ASN A 42 -2.69 -8.26 -6.32
C ASN A 42 -3.37 -7.58 -5.14
N ALA A 43 -2.92 -7.84 -3.90
CA ALA A 43 -3.50 -7.19 -2.72
C ALA A 43 -3.30 -5.66 -2.72
N ILE A 44 -2.11 -5.19 -3.09
CA ILE A 44 -1.82 -3.75 -3.18
C ILE A 44 -2.60 -3.10 -4.32
N ALA A 45 -2.71 -3.81 -5.44
CA ALA A 45 -3.50 -3.42 -6.60
C ALA A 45 -4.98 -3.23 -6.28
N VAL A 46 -5.59 -4.19 -5.56
CA VAL A 46 -6.99 -4.11 -5.11
C VAL A 46 -7.19 -2.89 -4.21
N VAL A 47 -6.32 -2.68 -3.23
CA VAL A 47 -6.44 -1.56 -2.29
C VAL A 47 -6.35 -0.21 -3.00
N ALA A 48 -5.38 -0.04 -3.91
CA ALA A 48 -5.26 1.19 -4.69
C ALA A 48 -6.49 1.47 -5.56
N ALA A 49 -7.06 0.44 -6.17
CA ALA A 49 -8.27 0.57 -6.98
C ALA A 49 -9.49 0.97 -6.13
N CYS A 50 -9.65 0.37 -4.95
CA CYS A 50 -10.71 0.77 -4.01
C CYS A 50 -10.56 2.22 -3.56
N PHE A 51 -9.35 2.67 -3.22
CA PHE A 51 -9.12 4.06 -2.78
C PHE A 51 -9.43 5.06 -3.91
N ALA A 52 -9.02 4.76 -5.13
CA ALA A 52 -9.35 5.58 -6.30
C ALA A 52 -10.87 5.67 -6.49
N LYS A 53 -11.58 4.54 -6.42
CA LYS A 53 -13.04 4.52 -6.58
C LYS A 53 -13.76 5.27 -5.46
N MET A 54 -13.36 5.06 -4.21
CA MET A 54 -13.93 5.78 -3.06
C MET A 54 -13.71 7.29 -3.19
N ASN A 55 -12.52 7.73 -3.63
CA ASN A 55 -12.25 9.15 -3.86
C ASN A 55 -13.15 9.74 -4.97
N GLN A 56 -13.31 9.01 -6.09
CA GLN A 56 -14.21 9.42 -7.20
C GLN A 56 -15.67 9.52 -6.77
N ASP A 57 -16.10 8.67 -5.83
CA ASP A 57 -17.45 8.66 -5.28
C ASP A 57 -17.63 9.65 -4.11
N GLY A 58 -16.60 10.43 -3.78
CA GLY A 58 -16.65 11.44 -2.70
C GLY A 58 -16.62 10.85 -1.29
N VAL A 59 -16.16 9.61 -1.13
CA VAL A 59 -16.06 8.92 0.16
C VAL A 59 -14.72 9.27 0.83
N ASP A 60 -14.76 9.80 2.04
CA ASP A 60 -13.55 10.01 2.84
C ASP A 60 -13.05 8.70 3.46
N PHE A 61 -12.29 7.95 2.65
CA PHE A 61 -11.72 6.68 3.06
C PHE A 61 -10.55 6.83 4.05
N LYS A 62 -9.97 8.02 4.21
CA LYS A 62 -8.79 8.21 5.07
C LYS A 62 -9.18 8.07 6.53
N GLU A 63 -10.27 8.71 6.94
CA GLU A 63 -10.84 8.57 8.28
C GLU A 63 -11.18 7.11 8.60
N ILE A 64 -11.86 6.42 7.66
CA ILE A 64 -12.21 4.99 7.81
C ILE A 64 -10.97 4.13 8.07
N ILE A 65 -9.85 4.40 7.40
CA ILE A 65 -8.62 3.62 7.58
C ILE A 65 -7.91 3.97 8.88
N GLU A 66 -7.93 5.25 9.28
CA GLU A 66 -7.33 5.70 10.53
C GLU A 66 -8.05 5.08 11.73
N ASP A 67 -9.37 4.94 11.68
CA ASP A 67 -10.20 4.29 12.70
C ASP A 67 -9.89 2.79 12.89
N LEU A 68 -9.28 2.14 11.90
CA LEU A 68 -8.88 0.73 12.00
C LEU A 68 -7.66 0.51 12.92
N ASP A 69 -6.96 1.56 13.35
CA ASP A 69 -5.71 1.50 14.14
C ASP A 69 -4.72 0.46 13.57
N LEU A 70 -4.50 0.52 12.25
CA LEU A 70 -3.65 -0.45 11.58
C LEU A 70 -2.22 -0.39 12.15
N LYS A 71 -1.69 -1.54 12.52
CA LYS A 71 -0.32 -1.67 13.04
C LYS A 71 0.61 -2.16 11.97
N LYS A 72 1.77 -1.51 11.87
CA LYS A 72 2.84 -1.97 10.99
C LYS A 72 3.21 -3.38 11.39
N LYS A 73 3.18 -4.30 10.42
CA LYS A 73 3.59 -5.68 10.65
C LYS A 73 5.07 -5.72 11.04
N GLU A 74 5.31 -5.96 12.32
CA GLU A 74 6.65 -6.28 12.81
C GLU A 74 7.03 -7.69 12.36
N LYS A 75 8.30 -7.89 12.03
CA LYS A 75 8.83 -9.24 11.83
C LYS A 75 8.97 -9.89 13.21
N LYS A 76 7.86 -10.31 13.83
CA LYS A 76 7.90 -11.19 15.00
C LYS A 76 8.21 -12.59 14.50
N GLY A 77 9.50 -12.87 14.36
CA GLY A 77 10.03 -14.15 13.96
C GLY A 77 11.52 -14.14 14.18
N ALA A 78 11.97 -14.91 15.18
CA ALA A 78 13.36 -15.21 15.44
C ALA A 78 14.04 -15.52 14.11
N GLY A 79 14.88 -14.60 13.62
CA GLY A 79 15.84 -14.95 12.60
C GLY A 79 16.58 -16.18 13.12
N PHE A 80 16.73 -17.19 12.27
CA PHE A 80 17.39 -18.44 12.60
C PHE A 80 18.79 -18.16 13.20
N SER A 81 18.84 -17.98 14.52
CA SER A 81 19.94 -18.41 15.36
C SER A 81 19.64 -19.87 15.73
N ALA A 82 19.47 -20.72 14.73
CA ALA A 82 19.83 -22.11 14.91
C ALA A 82 21.36 -22.09 14.99
N LYS A 83 21.88 -22.31 16.20
CA LYS A 83 23.31 -22.39 16.55
C LYS A 83 24.16 -22.89 15.38
N LYS A 84 25.27 -22.20 15.11
CA LYS A 84 26.48 -22.85 14.61
C LYS A 84 27.55 -22.70 15.67
#